data_AF-A0A434F357-F1
#
_entry.id   AF-A0A434F357-F1
#
_cell.length_a   1.000
_cell.length_b   1.000
_cell.length_c   1.000
_cell.angle_alpha   90.00
_cell.angle_beta   90.00
_cell.angle_gamma   90.00
#
_symmetry.space_group_name_H-M   'P 1'
#
loop_
_entity.id
_entity.type
_entity.pdbx_description
1 polymer ?
#
loop_
_entity_poly.entity_id
_entity_poly.type
_entity_poly.pdbx_seq_one_letter_code
_entity_poly.pdbx_strand_id
1 'polypeptide(L)' 'MSSLRTSIPSLISLISFEAAARLLSFTKAANELNITQAAISRQIRELENFLQTPLFERGHR' A
#
# COMPACT_ATOMS: atom_id res chain seq x y z
N MET A 1 -17.98 16.90 -12.12
CA MET A 1 -16.83 17.28 -11.28
C MET A 1 -16.62 16.17 -10.26
N SER A 2 -15.45 15.54 -10.23
CA SER A 2 -15.13 14.48 -9.27
C SER A 2 -15.08 15.08 -7.86
N SER A 3 -15.73 14.43 -6.88
CA SER A 3 -15.63 14.86 -5.48
C SER A 3 -14.22 14.56 -4.97
N LEU A 4 -13.67 15.44 -4.13
CA LEU A 4 -12.36 15.24 -3.49
C LEU A 4 -12.25 13.87 -2.80
N ARG A 5 -13.36 13.34 -2.28
CA ARG A 5 -13.43 12.01 -1.68
C ARG A 5 -13.08 10.87 -2.64
N THR A 6 -13.32 11.03 -3.94
CA THR A 6 -13.02 10.02 -4.96
C THR A 6 -11.67 10.26 -5.62
N SER A 7 -11.12 11.48 -5.49
CA SER A 7 -9.84 11.88 -6.09
C SER A 7 -8.64 11.73 -5.16
N ILE A 8 -8.84 11.30 -3.91
CA ILE A 8 -7.77 11.08 -2.94
C ILE A 8 -7.77 9.59 -2.56
N PRO A 9 -6.60 8.91 -2.59
CA PRO A 9 -6.51 7.52 -2.17
C PRO A 9 -6.80 7.37 -0.68
N SER A 10 -7.05 6.15 -0.22
CA SER A 10 -7.26 5.91 1.20
C SER A 10 -6.00 6.25 2.00
N LEU A 11 -6.17 6.89 3.16
CA LEU A 11 -5.04 7.19 4.05
C LEU A 11 -4.31 5.91 4.49
N ILE A 12 -5.05 4.83 4.70
CA ILE A 12 -4.49 3.56 5.15
C ILE A 12 -3.60 2.94 4.06
N SER A 13 -3.96 3.08 2.79
CA SER A 13 -3.13 2.57 1.69
C SER A 13 -1.83 3.37 1.53
N LEU A 14 -1.87 4.68 1.75
CA LEU A 14 -0.66 5.51 1.82
C LEU A 14 0.26 5.12 2.98
N ILE A 15 -0.27 4.90 4.18
CA ILE A 15 0.52 4.46 5.35
C ILE A 15 1.13 3.09 5.10
N SER A 16 0.37 2.16 4.51
CA SER A 16 0.87 0.83 4.15
C SER A 16 2.00 0.90 3.15
N PHE A 17 1.88 1.80 2.16
CA PHE A 17 2.92 2.04 1.15
C PHE A 17 4.19 2.61 1.77
N GLU A 18 4.08 3.65 2.61
CA GLU A 18 5.23 4.24 3.30
C GLU A 18 5.99 3.17 4.09
N ALA A 19 5.30 2.41 4.94
CA ALA A 19 5.94 1.41 5.78
C ALA A 19 6.60 0.31 4.94
N ALA A 20 5.92 -0.19 3.90
CA ALA A 20 6.45 -1.22 3.01
C ALA A 20 7.64 -0.73 2.19
N ALA A 21 7.63 0.53 1.73
CA ALA A 21 8.72 1.14 0.98
C ALA A 21 9.94 1.41 1.88
N ARG A 22 9.73 1.94 3.08
CA ARG A 22 10.82 2.19 4.05
C ARG A 22 11.47 0.89 4.53
N LEU A 23 10.67 -0.15 4.80
CA LEU A 23 11.16 -1.42 5.35
C LEU A 23 11.57 -2.44 4.29
N LEU A 24 11.28 -2.16 3.01
CA LEU A 24 11.50 -3.06 1.87
C LEU A 24 10.93 -4.47 2.10
N SER A 25 9.83 -4.57 2.85
CA SER A 25 9.22 -5.85 3.22
C SER A 25 7.78 -5.69 3.69
N PHE A 26 6.87 -6.41 3.03
CA PHE A 26 5.45 -6.42 3.42
C PHE A 26 5.23 -7.10 4.77
N THR A 27 6.05 -8.10 5.12
CA THR A 27 5.99 -8.76 6.43
C THR A 27 6.44 -7.82 7.55
N LYS A 28 7.53 -7.07 7.36
CA LYS A 28 7.97 -6.09 8.38
C LYS A 28 6.98 -4.95 8.53
N ALA A 29 6.42 -4.43 7.43
CA ALA A 29 5.40 -3.40 7.47
C ALA A 29 4.12 -3.87 8.19
N ALA A 30 3.71 -5.12 7.95
CA ALA A 30 2.58 -5.73 8.66
C ALA A 30 2.81 -5.77 10.17
N ASN A 31 4.00 -6.20 10.59
CA ASN A 31 4.38 -6.22 12.00
C ASN A 31 4.43 -4.81 12.62
N GLU A 32 4.99 -3.83 11.92
CA GLU A 32 5.07 -2.44 12.41
C GLU A 32 3.67 -1.83 12.61
N LEU A 33 2.77 -2.07 11.65
CA LEU A 33 1.41 -1.55 11.67
C LEU A 33 0.42 -2.43 12.45
N ASN A 34 0.89 -3.52 13.08
CA ASN A 34 0.07 -4.49 13.82
C ASN A 34 -1.12 -5.04 13.01
N ILE A 35 -0.90 -5.35 11.73
CA ILE A 35 -1.89 -5.95 10.84
C ILE A 35 -1.31 -7.17 10.12
N THR A 36 -2.14 -7.88 9.36
CA THR A 36 -1.67 -9.05 8.60
C THR A 36 -0.92 -8.62 7.34
N GLN A 37 0.03 -9.45 6.88
CA GLN A 37 0.70 -9.23 5.59
C GLN A 37 -0.29 -9.21 4.42
N ALA A 38 -1.38 -9.99 4.51
CA ALA A 38 -2.47 -9.96 3.53
C ALA A 38 -3.18 -8.59 3.49
N ALA A 39 -3.38 -7.94 4.64
CA ALA A 39 -3.95 -6.59 4.70
C ALA A 39 -3.04 -5.56 4.02
N ILE A 40 -1.72 -5.59 4.31
CA ILE A 40 -0.73 -4.76 3.61
C ILE A 40 -0.83 -5.00 2.10
N SER A 41 -0.78 -6.26 1.65
CA SER A 41 -0.82 -6.57 0.22
C SER A 41 -2.10 -6.08 -0.45
N ARG A 42 -3.25 -6.14 0.22
CA ARG A 42 -4.52 -5.61 -0.30
C ARG A 42 -4.46 -4.09 -0.42
N GLN A 43 -3.99 -3.40 0.62
CA GLN A 43 -3.91 -1.95 0.68
C GLN A 43 -2.95 -1.39 -0.38
N ILE A 44 -1.80 -2.05 -0.61
CA ILE A 44 -0.91 -1.69 -1.71
C ILE A 44 -1.59 -1.88 -3.06
N ARG A 45 -2.25 -3.02 -3.29
CA ARG A 45 -2.96 -3.27 -4.56
C ARG A 45 -4.06 -2.23 -4.81
N GLU A 46 -4.81 -1.84 -3.77
CA GLU A 46 -5.81 -0.78 -3.86
C GLU A 46 -5.19 0.56 -4.25
N LEU A 47 -4.01 0.90 -3.71
CA LEU A 47 -3.29 2.12 -4.08
C LEU A 47 -2.74 2.06 -5.50
N GLU A 48 -2.13 0.94 -5.90
CA GLU A 48 -1.66 0.72 -7.28
C GLU A 48 -2.81 0.84 -8.28
N ASN A 49 -3.98 0.28 -7.95
CA ASN A 49 -5.19 0.43 -8.77
C ASN A 49 -5.69 1.87 -8.79
N PHE A 50 -5.64 2.59 -7.67
CA PHE A 50 -6.04 4.00 -7.63
C PHE A 50 -5.11 4.87 -8.51
N LEU A 51 -3.80 4.62 -8.44
CA LEU A 51 -2.77 5.36 -9.18
C LEU A 51 -2.54 4.83 -10.61
N GLN A 52 -3.15 3.71 -10.97
CA GLN A 52 -2.94 3.00 -12.24
C GLN A 52 -1.44 2.72 -12.52
N THR A 53 -0.67 2.50 -11.46
CA THR A 53 0.80 2.40 -11.53
C THR A 53 1.30 1.37 -10.51
N PRO A 54 2.18 0.42 -10.90
CA PRO A 54 2.81 -0.48 -9.94
C PRO A 54 3.77 0.31 -9.03
N LEU A 55 3.74 0.02 -7.73
CA LEU A 55 4.52 0.74 -6.73
C LEU A 55 5.73 -0.04 -6.23
N PHE A 56 5.74 -1.36 -6.42
CA PHE A 56 6.85 -2.23 -6.01
C PHE A 56 7.28 -3.15 -7.13
N GLU A 57 8.59 -3.29 -7.30
CA GLU A 57 9.19 -4.36 -8.08
C GLU A 57 9.18 -5.65 -7.26
N ARG A 58 8.48 -6.68 -7.75
CA ARG A 58 8.41 -7.97 -7.08
C ARG A 58 9.63 -8.79 -7.48
N GLY A 59 10.70 -8.65 -6.73
CA GLY A 59 11.85 -9.53 -6.84
C GLY A 59 11.48 -10.93 -6.35
N HIS A 60 11.51 -11.93 -7.24
CA HIS A 60 11.62 -13.32 -6.82
C HIS A 60 13.00 -13.47 -6.16
N ARG A 61 13.01 -13.82 -4.88
CA ARG A 61 14.23 -14.21 -4.17
C ARG A 61 14.24 -15.72 -4.01
#